data_AF-A0A816DDE1-F1
#
_entry.id   AF-A0A816DDE1-F1
#
_cell.length_a   1.000
_cell.length_b   1.000
_cell.length_c   1.000
_cell.angle_alpha   90.00
_cell.angle_beta   90.00
_cell.angle_gamma   90.00
#
_symmetry.space_group_name_H-M   'P 1'
#
loop_
_entity.id
_entity.type
_entity.pdbx_description
1 polymer ?
#
loop_
_entity_poly.entity_id
_entity_poly.type
_entity_poly.pdbx_seq_one_letter_code
_entity_poly.pdbx_strand_id
1 'polypeptide(L)'
;QGLDYFSADGSTAFETLVKLCDDPLLLGIPSHLIDKLRCALHQCRNYLITDYKSHISQESTVPDRCTVFALSDLKEKQWQQKCEHHHNDQCFLLDESIQKLRSLIENQQIPDTQRSRFIYRIEHNYDLIKQWKAHLLRSVHQDDARYDVLENLNAKSVLLYMDWAMKFLPMKYREAQREFFGKRGLSWHLTYVIRTHPPSSPFSTLLSSSTTSPASDQQLFEHKTYCHIFDNCKQNGKTVVSILRDVLLRLKSSNPEIEFACIRVDFSDPQAGKEPCDRMAATIKCNIRRYVDEKHNCTNSQEFVVAARSTKYLSIYQSLIPSNPITASNRKLEWTGI
;
A
#
# COMPACT_ATOMS: atom_id res chain seq x y z
N GLN A 1 8.94 -4.61 9.03
CA GLN A 1 8.48 -3.21 9.00
C GLN A 1 7.01 -3.26 8.62
N GLY A 2 6.15 -2.51 9.31
CA GLY A 2 4.69 -2.73 9.25
C GLY A 2 3.86 -1.56 8.74
N LEU A 3 4.47 -0.38 8.54
CA LEU A 3 3.86 0.81 7.96
C LEU A 3 4.98 1.61 7.30
N ASP A 4 4.80 1.95 6.03
CA ASP A 4 5.74 2.77 5.28
C ASP A 4 5.27 4.23 5.38
N TYR A 5 6.07 5.09 6.02
CA TYR A 5 5.70 6.48 6.32
C TYR A 5 6.12 7.47 5.24
N PHE A 6 6.44 7.01 4.02
CA PHE A 6 7.00 7.85 2.96
C PHE A 6 6.21 9.15 2.71
N SER A 7 4.87 9.08 2.65
CA SER A 7 4.02 10.24 2.44
C SER A 7 4.03 11.22 3.63
N ALA A 8 4.06 10.70 4.86
CA ALA A 8 4.14 11.52 6.07
C ALA A 8 5.54 12.16 6.21
N ASP A 9 6.60 11.36 6.06
CA ASP A 9 7.99 11.80 6.15
C ASP A 9 8.31 12.82 5.05
N GLY A 10 7.86 12.60 3.82
CA GLY A 10 8.00 13.55 2.71
C GLY A 10 7.27 14.86 2.97
N SER A 11 6.04 14.82 3.52
CA SER A 11 5.32 16.04 3.89
C SER A 11 6.03 16.80 5.01
N THR A 12 6.47 16.12 6.07
CA THR A 12 7.24 16.72 7.17
C THR A 12 8.59 17.26 6.67
N ALA A 13 9.17 16.65 5.65
CA ALA A 13 10.40 17.14 5.04
C ALA A 13 10.21 18.50 4.36
N PHE A 14 9.13 18.69 3.59
CA PHE A 14 8.79 20.02 3.06
C PHE A 14 8.55 21.04 4.14
N GLU A 15 7.82 20.70 5.21
CA GLU A 15 7.61 21.61 6.35
C GLU A 15 8.93 22.01 7.01
N THR A 16 9.87 21.06 7.12
CA THR A 16 11.19 21.29 7.68
C THR A 16 12.01 22.22 6.79
N LEU A 17 12.01 22.01 5.48
CA LEU A 17 12.70 22.89 4.52
C LEU A 17 12.10 24.30 4.50
N VAL A 18 10.78 24.42 4.58
CA VAL A 18 10.10 25.72 4.71
C VAL A 18 10.50 26.41 6.02
N LYS A 19 10.55 25.69 7.15
CA LYS A 19 11.01 26.26 8.44
C LYS A 19 12.49 26.68 8.40
N LEU A 20 13.33 25.99 7.62
CA LEU A 20 14.72 26.39 7.44
C LEU A 20 14.85 27.74 6.74
N CYS A 21 13.88 28.14 5.92
CA CYS A 21 13.85 29.47 5.30
C CYS A 21 13.65 30.60 6.32
N ASP A 22 13.11 30.30 7.51
CA ASP A 22 12.87 31.27 8.59
C ASP A 22 13.99 31.25 9.65
N ASP A 23 15.07 30.52 9.40
CA ASP A 23 16.15 30.39 10.36
C ASP A 23 16.90 31.74 10.54
N PRO A 24 17.26 32.12 11.79
CA PRO A 24 17.99 33.37 12.06
C PRO A 24 19.26 33.54 11.23
N LEU A 25 19.90 32.45 10.79
CA LEU A 25 21.08 32.51 9.94
C LEU A 25 20.81 33.09 8.54
N LEU A 26 19.53 33.21 8.14
CA LEU A 26 19.11 33.77 6.85
C LEU A 26 18.58 35.22 6.95
N LEU A 27 18.62 35.85 8.13
CA LEU A 27 18.07 37.20 8.38
C LEU A 27 18.68 38.31 7.51
N GLY A 28 19.86 38.09 6.92
CA GLY A 28 20.53 39.03 6.01
C GLY A 28 20.10 38.92 4.53
N ILE A 29 19.26 37.93 4.18
CA ILE A 29 18.84 37.70 2.80
C ILE A 29 17.57 38.50 2.50
N PRO A 30 17.46 39.14 1.32
CA PRO A 30 16.25 39.85 0.92
C PRO A 30 14.98 38.98 1.05
N SER A 31 13.95 39.48 1.76
CA SER A 31 12.74 38.68 2.06
C SER A 31 12.09 38.11 0.79
N HIS A 32 12.06 38.88 -0.30
CA HIS A 32 11.49 38.44 -1.56
C HIS A 32 12.13 37.15 -2.13
N LEU A 33 13.42 36.91 -1.88
CA LEU A 33 14.10 35.68 -2.32
C LEU A 33 13.67 34.49 -1.47
N ILE A 34 13.54 34.69 -0.16
CA ILE A 34 13.07 33.69 0.80
C ILE A 34 11.60 33.34 0.54
N ASP A 35 10.76 34.35 0.30
CA ASP A 35 9.35 34.18 -0.03
C ASP A 35 9.16 33.41 -1.34
N LYS A 36 9.96 33.73 -2.38
CA LYS A 36 9.95 32.99 -3.64
C LYS A 36 10.34 31.52 -3.45
N LEU A 37 11.35 31.25 -2.63
CA LEU A 37 11.78 29.89 -2.31
C LEU A 37 10.69 29.13 -1.52
N ARG A 38 10.05 29.77 -0.54
CA ARG A 38 8.94 29.20 0.21
C ARG A 38 7.77 28.84 -0.70
N CYS A 39 7.39 29.75 -1.60
CA CYS A 39 6.36 29.50 -2.60
C CYS A 39 6.71 28.31 -3.50
N ALA A 40 7.95 28.20 -3.96
CA ALA A 40 8.40 27.08 -4.80
C ALA A 40 8.34 25.74 -4.06
N LEU A 41 8.76 25.69 -2.79
CA LEU A 41 8.66 24.48 -1.95
C LEU A 41 7.20 24.07 -1.71
N HIS A 42 6.30 25.04 -1.45
CA HIS A 42 4.86 24.76 -1.33
C HIS A 42 4.25 24.25 -2.65
N GLN A 43 4.64 24.83 -3.78
CA GLN A 43 4.22 24.36 -5.10
C GLN A 43 4.66 22.91 -5.36
N CYS A 44 5.93 22.59 -5.07
CA CYS A 44 6.43 21.22 -5.18
C CYS A 44 5.67 20.24 -4.29
N ARG A 45 5.41 20.61 -3.03
CA ARG A 45 4.63 19.79 -2.11
C ARG A 45 3.22 19.55 -2.63
N ASN A 46 2.52 20.62 -3.04
CA ASN A 46 1.15 20.51 -3.54
C ASN A 46 1.10 19.64 -4.79
N TYR A 47 2.03 19.83 -5.73
CA TYR A 47 2.15 19.02 -6.93
C TYR A 47 2.27 17.52 -6.62
N LEU A 48 3.11 17.13 -5.64
CA LEU A 48 3.23 15.73 -5.23
C LEU A 48 1.96 15.17 -4.59
N ILE A 49 1.16 16.00 -3.92
CA ILE A 49 -0.10 15.59 -3.29
C ILE A 49 -1.22 15.43 -4.33
N THR A 50 -1.35 16.36 -5.28
CA THR A 50 -2.53 16.46 -6.15
C THR A 50 -2.30 15.85 -7.53
N ASP A 51 -1.22 16.22 -8.21
CA ASP A 51 -1.12 16.06 -9.67
C ASP A 51 -0.03 15.08 -10.09
N TYR A 52 0.92 14.75 -9.21
CA TYR A 52 2.05 13.91 -9.62
C TYR A 52 1.60 12.53 -10.10
N LYS A 53 0.64 11.91 -9.40
CA LYS A 53 0.11 10.58 -9.78
C LYS A 53 -0.56 10.57 -11.16
N SER A 54 -1.26 11.64 -11.55
CA SER A 54 -1.94 11.70 -12.85
C SER A 54 -0.98 11.97 -14.02
N HIS A 55 0.22 12.49 -13.73
CA HIS A 55 1.25 12.73 -14.74
C HIS A 55 2.21 11.56 -14.94
N ILE A 56 2.12 10.52 -14.11
CA ILE A 56 2.90 9.29 -14.28
C ILE A 56 2.29 8.47 -15.42
N SER A 57 3.14 7.98 -16.33
CA SER A 57 2.73 7.14 -17.46
C SER A 57 3.88 6.26 -17.94
N GLN A 58 3.61 5.32 -18.86
CA GLN A 58 4.64 4.50 -19.50
C GLN A 58 5.38 5.23 -20.63
N GLU A 59 4.84 6.36 -21.12
CA GLU A 59 5.33 7.11 -22.28
C GLU A 59 5.75 8.54 -21.92
N SER A 60 5.98 8.82 -20.63
CA SER A 60 6.33 10.16 -20.18
C SER A 60 7.70 10.57 -20.69
N THR A 61 7.79 11.76 -21.29
CA THR A 61 9.06 12.37 -21.71
C THR A 61 9.89 12.88 -20.54
N VAL A 62 9.33 12.94 -19.32
CA VAL A 62 10.07 13.28 -18.10
C VAL A 62 10.54 11.99 -17.42
N PRO A 63 11.86 11.81 -17.17
CA PRO A 63 12.40 10.55 -16.66
C PRO A 63 11.73 10.05 -15.38
N ASP A 64 11.42 10.96 -14.47
CA ASP A 64 10.87 10.66 -13.14
C ASP A 64 9.38 10.27 -13.14
N ARG A 65 8.67 10.55 -14.24
CA ARG A 65 7.25 10.21 -14.45
C ARG A 65 7.06 8.98 -15.33
N CYS A 66 8.11 8.53 -16.01
CA CYS A 66 8.08 7.36 -16.86
C CYS A 66 8.28 6.10 -16.01
N THR A 67 7.24 5.28 -15.84
CA THR A 67 7.34 4.05 -15.03
C THR A 67 8.33 3.05 -15.61
N VAL A 68 8.38 2.93 -16.94
CA VAL A 68 9.30 2.04 -17.67
C VAL A 68 10.75 2.44 -17.43
N PHE A 69 11.05 3.74 -17.44
CA PHE A 69 12.41 4.23 -17.23
C PHE A 69 12.80 4.27 -15.75
N ALA A 70 11.98 4.91 -14.91
CA ALA A 70 12.32 5.17 -13.52
C ALA A 70 12.33 3.91 -12.63
N LEU A 71 11.60 2.85 -13.01
CA LEU A 71 11.61 1.57 -12.28
C LEU A 71 12.57 0.53 -12.89
N SER A 72 13.22 0.84 -14.02
CA SER A 72 14.21 -0.03 -14.66
C SER A 72 15.47 -0.17 -13.79
N ASP A 73 15.89 -1.40 -13.52
CA ASP A 73 17.06 -1.64 -12.68
C ASP A 73 18.38 -1.36 -13.43
N LEU A 74 19.29 -0.59 -12.85
CA LEU A 74 20.55 -0.24 -13.53
C LEU A 74 21.56 -1.40 -13.65
N LYS A 75 21.42 -2.46 -12.84
CA LYS A 75 22.39 -3.54 -12.70
C LYS A 75 21.85 -4.88 -13.19
N GLU A 76 20.61 -5.19 -12.84
CA GLU A 76 19.99 -6.49 -13.09
C GLU A 76 19.27 -6.49 -14.44
N LYS A 77 19.88 -7.12 -15.45
CA LYS A 77 19.33 -7.20 -16.82
C LYS A 77 17.91 -7.76 -16.88
N GLN A 78 17.55 -8.65 -15.96
CA GLN A 78 16.23 -9.26 -15.85
C GLN A 78 15.13 -8.27 -15.44
N TRP A 79 15.50 -7.15 -14.81
CA TRP A 79 14.59 -6.10 -14.34
C TRP A 79 14.81 -4.79 -15.10
N GLN A 80 15.55 -4.86 -16.21
CA GLN A 80 15.73 -3.74 -17.12
C GLN A 80 14.60 -3.69 -18.13
N GLN A 81 13.99 -2.52 -18.24
CA GLN A 81 13.07 -2.17 -19.31
C GLN A 81 13.68 -1.06 -20.16
N LYS A 82 13.28 -1.03 -21.44
CA LYS A 82 13.72 -0.04 -22.43
C LYS A 82 12.52 0.73 -22.92
N CYS A 83 12.64 2.04 -22.99
CA CYS A 83 11.65 2.91 -23.60
C CYS A 83 11.87 3.03 -25.11
N GLU A 84 10.78 3.20 -25.85
CA GLU A 84 10.79 3.53 -27.28
C GLU A 84 10.77 5.06 -27.54
N HIS A 85 10.78 5.86 -26.48
CA HIS A 85 10.80 7.32 -26.50
C HIS A 85 12.02 7.90 -25.77
N HIS A 86 12.23 9.21 -25.92
CA HIS A 86 13.35 9.93 -25.30
C HIS A 86 12.89 10.70 -24.06
N HIS A 87 13.76 10.78 -23.06
CA HIS A 87 13.47 11.48 -21.80
C HIS A 87 14.19 12.83 -21.74
N ASN A 88 13.77 13.76 -22.59
CA ASN A 88 14.43 15.05 -22.76
C ASN A 88 13.85 16.15 -21.87
N ASP A 89 12.64 15.95 -21.34
CA ASP A 89 11.97 16.94 -20.51
C ASP A 89 12.40 16.79 -19.05
N GLN A 90 12.50 17.90 -18.32
CA GLN A 90 12.98 17.91 -16.94
C GLN A 90 12.09 18.78 -16.05
N CYS A 91 11.79 18.27 -14.84
CA CYS A 91 11.01 18.95 -13.82
C CYS A 91 11.93 19.47 -12.71
N PHE A 92 12.58 20.60 -12.94
CA PHE A 92 13.66 21.07 -12.08
C PHE A 92 13.22 21.84 -10.83
N LEU A 93 11.94 22.19 -10.69
CA LEU A 93 11.51 23.15 -9.65
C LEU A 93 11.97 22.75 -8.24
N LEU A 94 11.90 21.46 -7.91
CA LEU A 94 12.39 20.95 -6.63
C LEU A 94 13.91 21.06 -6.53
N ASP A 95 14.64 20.53 -7.52
CA ASP A 95 16.10 20.50 -7.52
C ASP A 95 16.70 21.92 -7.48
N GLU A 96 16.15 22.83 -8.28
CA GLU A 96 16.51 24.26 -8.27
C GLU A 96 16.22 24.90 -6.91
N SER A 97 15.09 24.58 -6.28
CA SER A 97 14.75 25.12 -4.96
C SER A 97 15.73 24.63 -3.90
N ILE A 98 16.09 23.34 -3.93
CA ILE A 98 17.06 22.75 -3.00
C ILE A 98 18.47 23.33 -3.22
N GLN A 99 18.92 23.42 -4.48
CA GLN A 99 20.21 24.03 -4.83
C GLN A 99 20.27 25.52 -4.44
N LYS A 100 19.16 26.24 -4.62
CA LYS A 100 19.06 27.63 -4.20
C LYS A 100 19.14 27.76 -2.68
N LEU A 101 18.43 26.92 -1.92
CA LEU A 101 18.52 26.92 -0.47
C LEU A 101 19.95 26.60 0.00
N ARG A 102 20.60 25.63 -0.65
CA ARG A 102 21.98 25.25 -0.38
C ARG A 102 22.96 26.39 -0.64
N SER A 103 22.91 27.02 -1.80
CA SER A 103 23.79 28.14 -2.15
C SER A 103 23.59 29.34 -1.22
N LEU A 104 22.35 29.62 -0.78
CA LEU A 104 22.10 30.68 0.20
C LEU A 104 22.82 30.44 1.52
N ILE A 105 22.87 29.19 2.00
CA ILE A 105 23.58 28.79 3.24
C ILE A 105 25.09 28.78 3.04
N GLU A 106 25.58 28.29 1.90
CA GLU A 106 27.01 28.25 1.59
C GLU A 106 27.62 29.65 1.54
N ASN A 107 26.86 30.63 1.05
CA ASN A 107 27.28 32.03 0.96
C ASN A 107 27.19 32.79 2.30
N GLN A 108 26.63 32.20 3.37
CA GLN A 108 26.62 32.83 4.69
C GLN A 108 27.96 32.67 5.42
N GLN A 109 28.37 33.72 6.13
CA GLN A 109 29.51 33.69 7.03
C GLN A 109 29.13 33.03 8.36
N ILE A 110 29.08 31.69 8.37
CA ILE A 110 28.78 30.87 9.55
C ILE A 110 29.89 29.86 9.84
N PRO A 111 30.04 29.37 11.09
CA PRO A 111 31.00 28.33 11.42
C PRO A 111 30.78 27.04 10.63
N ASP A 112 31.87 26.38 10.22
CA ASP A 112 31.81 25.16 9.37
C ASP A 112 30.97 24.04 9.98
N THR A 113 30.99 23.90 11.31
CA THR A 113 30.17 22.91 12.02
C THR A 113 28.67 23.18 11.88
N GLN A 114 28.26 24.45 11.95
CA GLN A 114 26.88 24.85 11.74
C GLN A 114 26.49 24.69 10.27
N ARG A 115 27.34 25.14 9.34
CA ARG A 115 27.12 24.95 7.90
C ARG A 115 26.88 23.48 7.55
N SER A 116 27.76 22.60 8.02
CA SER A 116 27.65 21.16 7.78
C SER A 116 26.33 20.57 8.30
N ARG A 117 25.87 21.01 9.48
CA ARG A 117 24.58 20.58 10.04
C ARG A 117 23.39 21.05 9.19
N PHE A 118 23.43 22.25 8.64
CA PHE A 118 22.38 22.76 7.76
C PHE A 118 22.35 22.00 6.44
N ILE A 119 23.51 21.82 5.80
CA ILE A 119 23.60 21.05 4.56
C ILE A 119 23.10 19.63 4.78
N TYR A 120 23.51 18.96 5.86
CA TYR A 120 22.98 17.65 6.21
C TYR A 120 21.46 17.64 6.34
N ARG A 121 20.86 18.64 7.00
CA ARG A 121 19.40 18.74 7.12
C ARG A 121 18.74 18.93 5.75
N ILE A 122 19.30 19.76 4.87
CA ILE A 122 18.76 19.96 3.53
C ILE A 122 18.78 18.65 2.73
N GLU A 123 19.95 18.00 2.66
CA GLU A 123 20.13 16.75 1.91
C GLU A 123 19.25 15.62 2.46
N HIS A 124 19.19 15.46 3.79
CA HIS A 124 18.34 14.45 4.42
C HIS A 124 16.85 14.64 4.10
N ASN A 125 16.34 15.87 4.17
CA ASN A 125 14.94 16.15 3.84
C ASN A 125 14.68 16.01 2.33
N TYR A 126 15.64 16.37 1.48
CA TYR A 126 15.55 16.14 0.05
C TYR A 126 15.48 14.65 -0.29
N ASP A 127 16.24 13.80 0.41
CA ASP A 127 16.15 12.34 0.27
C ASP A 127 14.78 11.78 0.68
N LEU A 128 14.18 12.30 1.77
CA LEU A 128 12.82 11.90 2.15
C LEU A 128 11.78 12.28 1.09
N ILE A 129 11.92 13.45 0.45
CA ILE A 129 11.04 13.87 -0.65
C ILE A 129 11.23 12.98 -1.88
N LYS A 130 12.47 12.63 -2.23
CA LYS A 130 12.76 11.69 -3.33
C LYS A 130 12.15 10.31 -3.05
N GLN A 131 12.27 9.80 -1.81
CA GLN A 131 11.64 8.54 -1.40
C GLN A 131 10.11 8.59 -1.49
N TRP A 132 9.49 9.71 -1.09
CA TRP A 132 8.05 9.91 -1.27
C TRP A 132 7.64 9.90 -2.75
N LYS A 133 8.38 10.61 -3.60
CA LYS A 133 8.15 10.64 -5.04
C LYS A 133 8.28 9.25 -5.68
N ALA A 134 9.31 8.49 -5.30
CA ALA A 134 9.50 7.11 -5.76
C ALA A 134 8.37 6.18 -5.26
N HIS A 135 7.87 6.40 -4.05
CA HIS A 135 6.69 5.69 -3.51
C HIS A 135 5.42 5.96 -4.30
N LEU A 136 5.16 7.22 -4.68
CA LEU A 136 4.03 7.59 -5.53
C LEU A 136 4.12 6.91 -6.91
N LEU A 137 5.31 6.89 -7.51
CA LEU A 137 5.58 6.21 -8.78
C LEU A 137 5.29 4.70 -8.70
N ARG A 138 5.83 4.02 -7.66
CA ARG A 138 5.57 2.59 -7.44
C ARG A 138 4.08 2.30 -7.22
N SER A 139 3.39 3.19 -6.52
CA SER A 139 1.95 3.04 -6.27
C SER A 139 1.13 3.05 -7.57
N VAL A 140 1.42 3.99 -8.49
CA VAL A 140 0.75 4.04 -9.80
C VAL A 140 1.06 2.80 -10.62
N HIS A 141 2.34 2.42 -10.70
CA HIS A 141 2.74 1.22 -11.44
C HIS A 141 2.08 -0.07 -10.91
N GLN A 142 1.90 -0.19 -9.59
CA GLN A 142 1.24 -1.32 -8.96
C GLN A 142 -0.28 -1.34 -9.21
N ASP A 143 -0.90 -0.18 -9.39
CA ASP A 143 -2.30 -0.09 -9.81
C ASP A 143 -2.45 -0.45 -11.30
N ASP A 144 -1.52 -0.04 -12.18
CA ASP A 144 -1.49 -0.45 -13.58
C ASP A 144 -1.35 -1.97 -13.70
N ALA A 145 -0.39 -2.57 -12.97
CA ALA A 145 -0.20 -4.02 -12.92
C ALA A 145 -1.45 -4.75 -12.40
N ARG A 146 -2.20 -4.14 -11.48
CA ARG A 146 -3.48 -4.70 -11.01
C ARG A 146 -4.52 -4.71 -12.14
N TYR A 147 -4.66 -3.63 -12.90
CA TYR A 147 -5.60 -3.58 -14.02
C TYR A 147 -5.25 -4.61 -15.08
N ASP A 148 -3.98 -4.71 -15.46
CA ASP A 148 -3.49 -5.71 -16.41
C ASP A 148 -3.82 -7.15 -15.96
N VAL A 149 -3.62 -7.47 -14.67
CA VAL A 149 -4.02 -8.78 -14.13
C VAL A 149 -5.52 -8.99 -14.22
N LEU A 150 -6.34 -7.99 -13.84
CA LEU A 150 -7.80 -8.10 -13.87
C LEU A 150 -8.35 -8.32 -15.28
N GLU A 151 -7.83 -7.59 -16.27
CA GLU A 151 -8.22 -7.74 -17.68
C GLU A 151 -7.86 -9.13 -18.22
N ASN A 152 -6.72 -9.68 -17.79
CA ASN A 152 -6.25 -11.00 -18.22
C ASN A 152 -6.74 -12.17 -17.33
N LEU A 153 -7.58 -11.91 -16.32
CA LEU A 153 -8.14 -12.98 -15.48
C LEU A 153 -9.05 -13.91 -16.32
N ASN A 154 -8.79 -15.20 -16.20
CA ASN A 154 -9.59 -16.27 -16.80
C ASN A 154 -10.01 -17.32 -15.74
N ALA A 155 -10.78 -18.33 -16.17
CA ALA A 155 -11.31 -19.37 -15.30
C ALA A 155 -10.24 -20.20 -14.56
N LYS A 156 -8.99 -20.20 -15.03
CA LYS A 156 -7.86 -20.91 -14.43
C LYS A 156 -6.98 -20.04 -13.55
N SER A 157 -7.26 -18.73 -13.44
CA SER A 157 -6.44 -17.78 -12.70
C SER A 157 -7.24 -17.06 -11.63
N VAL A 158 -6.57 -16.68 -10.53
CA VAL A 158 -7.15 -15.87 -9.46
C VAL A 158 -6.23 -14.73 -9.05
N LEU A 159 -6.82 -13.61 -8.61
CA LEU A 159 -6.10 -12.52 -7.98
C LEU A 159 -6.39 -12.52 -6.47
N LEU A 160 -5.33 -12.51 -5.67
CA LEU A 160 -5.38 -12.56 -4.21
C LEU A 160 -4.85 -11.25 -3.62
N TYR A 161 -5.65 -10.58 -2.79
CA TYR A 161 -5.18 -9.51 -1.90
C TYR A 161 -4.99 -10.13 -0.53
N MET A 162 -3.84 -9.90 0.09
CA MET A 162 -3.51 -10.47 1.39
C MET A 162 -3.07 -9.36 2.32
N ASP A 163 -3.76 -9.19 3.45
CA ASP A 163 -3.39 -8.18 4.42
C ASP A 163 -3.68 -8.58 5.88
N TRP A 164 -2.85 -8.05 6.78
CA TRP A 164 -3.07 -8.09 8.21
C TRP A 164 -4.02 -6.96 8.63
N ALA A 165 -5.20 -7.34 9.10
CA ALA A 165 -6.06 -6.35 9.72
C ALA A 165 -5.49 -5.87 11.06
N MET A 166 -5.75 -4.59 11.38
CA MET A 166 -5.52 -4.06 12.73
C MET A 166 -6.11 -5.02 13.77
N LYS A 167 -5.32 -5.33 14.81
CA LYS A 167 -5.69 -6.33 15.82
C LYS A 167 -7.12 -6.15 16.31
N PHE A 168 -7.87 -7.26 16.33
CA PHE A 168 -9.23 -7.27 16.82
C PHE A 168 -9.22 -7.19 18.34
N LEU A 169 -9.86 -6.18 18.93
CA LEU A 169 -9.97 -6.08 20.38
C LEU A 169 -11.14 -6.93 20.86
N PRO A 170 -10.93 -7.86 21.81
CA PRO A 170 -12.00 -8.61 22.48
C PRO A 170 -13.17 -7.72 22.93
N MET A 171 -14.39 -8.14 22.62
CA MET A 171 -15.63 -7.42 22.94
C MET A 171 -16.49 -8.27 23.88
N LYS A 172 -17.07 -7.63 24.90
CA LYS A 172 -18.07 -8.24 25.78
C LYS A 172 -19.35 -7.42 25.70
N TYR A 173 -20.51 -8.05 25.85
CA TYR A 173 -21.79 -7.34 25.91
C TYR A 173 -21.85 -6.35 27.08
N ARG A 174 -21.27 -6.74 28.22
CA ARG A 174 -21.08 -5.86 29.38
C ARG A 174 -19.63 -5.93 29.82
N GLU A 175 -19.04 -4.76 30.01
CA GLU A 175 -17.66 -4.64 30.42
C GLU A 175 -17.50 -3.54 31.46
N ALA A 176 -16.78 -3.84 32.53
CA ALA A 176 -16.44 -2.85 33.54
C ALA A 176 -15.38 -1.89 32.98
N GLN A 177 -15.44 -0.61 33.37
CA GLN A 177 -14.49 0.41 32.91
C GLN A 177 -13.01 0.04 33.14
N ARG A 178 -12.70 -0.74 34.18
CA ARG A 178 -11.34 -1.24 34.46
C ARG A 178 -10.85 -2.30 33.46
N GLU A 179 -11.76 -3.05 32.84
CA GLU A 179 -11.45 -4.10 31.84
C GLU A 179 -11.28 -3.51 30.43
N PHE A 180 -11.64 -2.24 30.26
CA PHE A 180 -11.47 -1.51 29.00
C PHE A 180 -9.99 -1.26 28.66
N PHE A 181 -9.16 -1.00 29.67
CA PHE A 181 -7.76 -0.61 29.48
C PHE A 181 -6.83 -1.82 29.33
N GLY A 182 -5.91 -1.75 28.34
CA GLY A 182 -4.82 -2.72 28.19
C GLY A 182 -5.18 -4.05 27.53
N LYS A 183 -6.33 -4.14 26.85
CA LYS A 183 -6.72 -5.37 26.13
C LYS A 183 -5.68 -5.76 25.09
N ARG A 184 -5.31 -7.04 25.12
CA ARG A 184 -4.52 -7.66 24.05
C ARG A 184 -5.44 -8.00 22.90
N GLY A 185 -5.21 -7.38 21.75
CA GLY A 185 -5.95 -7.70 20.53
C GLY A 185 -5.52 -9.03 19.90
N LEU A 186 -6.47 -9.72 19.30
CA LEU A 186 -6.28 -10.92 18.50
C LEU A 186 -5.72 -10.55 17.12
N SER A 187 -4.82 -11.38 16.61
CA SER A 187 -4.26 -11.19 15.27
C SER A 187 -5.12 -11.91 14.25
N TRP A 188 -5.38 -11.26 13.12
CA TRP A 188 -6.21 -11.81 12.07
C TRP A 188 -5.77 -11.29 10.72
N HIS A 189 -5.92 -12.13 9.72
CA HIS A 189 -5.47 -11.90 8.37
C HIS A 189 -6.61 -12.17 7.40
N LEU A 190 -6.73 -11.34 6.37
CA LEU A 190 -7.74 -11.42 5.34
C LEU A 190 -7.08 -11.73 4.01
N THR A 191 -7.63 -12.72 3.30
CA THR A 191 -7.28 -12.98 1.91
C THR A 191 -8.53 -12.78 1.06
N TYR A 192 -8.56 -11.70 0.30
CA TYR A 192 -9.65 -11.40 -0.62
C TYR A 192 -9.31 -11.94 -2.01
N VAL A 193 -10.19 -12.78 -2.55
CA VAL A 193 -10.00 -13.49 -3.81
C VAL A 193 -10.94 -12.93 -4.85
N ILE A 194 -10.40 -12.63 -6.03
CA ILE A 194 -11.13 -12.27 -7.23
C ILE A 194 -10.89 -13.36 -8.27
N ARG A 195 -11.96 -13.85 -8.88
CA ARG A 195 -11.91 -14.76 -10.03
C ARG A 195 -12.99 -14.41 -11.04
N THR A 196 -12.85 -14.86 -12.28
CA THR A 196 -13.96 -14.79 -13.24
C THR A 196 -14.80 -16.05 -13.18
N HIS A 197 -16.10 -15.93 -13.46
CA HIS A 197 -16.92 -17.12 -13.67
C HIS A 197 -16.45 -17.89 -14.91
N PRO A 198 -16.51 -19.23 -14.90
CA PRO A 198 -16.41 -20.01 -16.12
C PRO A 198 -17.53 -19.59 -17.10
N PRO A 199 -17.25 -19.50 -18.40
CA PRO A 199 -18.27 -19.14 -19.40
C PRO A 199 -19.45 -20.12 -19.44
N SER A 200 -19.28 -21.34 -18.92
CA SER A 200 -20.31 -22.37 -18.78
C SER A 200 -21.18 -22.25 -17.52
N SER A 201 -20.98 -21.22 -16.69
CA SER A 201 -21.79 -21.02 -15.48
C SER A 201 -23.21 -20.59 -15.85
N PRO A 202 -24.26 -21.22 -15.29
CA PRO A 202 -25.66 -20.82 -15.54
C PRO A 202 -25.94 -19.35 -15.15
N PHE A 203 -25.09 -18.74 -14.31
CA PHE A 203 -25.15 -17.33 -13.95
C PHE A 203 -24.72 -16.40 -15.10
N SER A 204 -23.77 -16.82 -15.95
CA SER A 204 -23.29 -16.02 -17.09
C SER A 204 -24.35 -15.91 -18.18
N THR A 205 -25.16 -16.95 -18.39
CA THR A 205 -26.24 -17.02 -19.39
C THR A 205 -27.48 -16.20 -19.01
N LEU A 206 -27.78 -16.06 -17.72
CA LEU A 206 -28.96 -15.32 -17.26
C LEU A 206 -28.81 -13.80 -17.46
N LEU A 207 -27.61 -13.24 -17.28
CA LEU A 207 -27.42 -11.79 -17.45
C LEU A 207 -27.42 -11.34 -18.92
N SER A 208 -26.88 -12.15 -19.84
CA SER A 208 -26.83 -11.84 -21.28
C SER A 208 -28.22 -11.72 -21.91
N SER A 209 -29.25 -12.30 -21.28
CA SER A 209 -30.64 -12.19 -21.74
C SER A 209 -31.39 -10.92 -21.30
N SER A 210 -30.80 -10.10 -20.43
CA SER A 210 -31.50 -8.99 -19.75
C SER A 210 -31.13 -7.57 -20.21
N THR A 211 -30.12 -7.41 -21.08
CA THR A 211 -29.66 -6.09 -21.55
C THR A 211 -29.75 -5.99 -23.07
N THR A 212 -30.58 -5.06 -23.56
CA THR A 212 -30.75 -4.67 -24.97
C THR A 212 -29.63 -3.78 -25.53
N SER A 213 -28.47 -3.74 -24.86
CA SER A 213 -27.28 -2.99 -25.30
C SER A 213 -26.27 -3.95 -25.95
N PRO A 214 -25.55 -3.54 -27.02
CA PRO A 214 -24.54 -4.39 -27.63
C PRO A 214 -23.48 -4.74 -26.58
N ALA A 215 -23.11 -6.02 -26.55
CA ALA A 215 -22.20 -6.64 -25.60
C ALA A 215 -20.88 -5.86 -25.49
N SER A 216 -20.74 -5.02 -24.47
CA SER A 216 -19.45 -4.91 -23.82
C SER A 216 -19.31 -6.15 -22.95
N ASP A 217 -18.21 -6.87 -23.12
CA ASP A 217 -17.84 -8.04 -22.31
C ASP A 217 -17.75 -7.63 -20.83
N GLN A 218 -18.88 -7.58 -20.12
CA GLN A 218 -18.89 -7.42 -18.67
C GLN A 218 -18.37 -8.70 -18.05
N GLN A 219 -17.05 -8.73 -17.86
CA GLN A 219 -16.35 -9.78 -17.14
C GLN A 219 -16.94 -9.85 -15.72
N LEU A 220 -17.74 -10.89 -15.46
CA LEU A 220 -18.38 -11.07 -14.15
C LEU A 220 -17.37 -11.67 -13.17
N PHE A 221 -16.99 -10.86 -12.19
CA PHE A 221 -16.11 -11.26 -11.12
C PHE A 221 -16.88 -11.92 -9.97
N GLU A 222 -16.38 -13.07 -9.52
CA GLU A 222 -16.75 -13.70 -8.27
C GLU A 222 -15.73 -13.33 -7.19
N HIS A 223 -16.25 -12.92 -6.04
CA HIS A 223 -15.45 -12.50 -4.90
C HIS A 223 -15.64 -13.44 -3.72
N LYS A 224 -14.54 -13.82 -3.07
CA LYS A 224 -14.56 -14.64 -1.86
C LYS A 224 -13.50 -14.17 -0.88
N THR A 225 -13.85 -14.09 0.40
CA THR A 225 -12.86 -13.74 1.43
C THR A 225 -12.58 -14.90 2.37
N TYR A 226 -11.32 -15.15 2.63
CA TYR A 226 -10.83 -16.05 3.67
C TYR A 226 -10.32 -15.21 4.83
N CYS A 227 -10.81 -15.49 6.05
CA CYS A 227 -10.39 -14.82 7.27
C CYS A 227 -9.75 -15.84 8.21
N HIS A 228 -8.48 -15.63 8.55
CA HIS A 228 -7.73 -16.45 9.48
C HIS A 228 -7.55 -15.66 10.78
N ILE A 229 -8.14 -16.13 11.88
CA ILE A 229 -8.03 -15.52 13.22
C ILE A 229 -7.15 -16.40 14.11
N PHE A 230 -6.29 -15.76 14.90
CA PHE A 230 -5.28 -16.41 15.73
C PHE A 230 -5.36 -15.90 17.18
N ASP A 231 -5.40 -16.82 18.15
CA ASP A 231 -5.27 -16.46 19.56
C ASP A 231 -3.86 -15.96 19.87
N ASN A 232 -2.84 -16.64 19.32
CA ASN A 232 -1.44 -16.25 19.43
C ASN A 232 -0.73 -16.46 18.09
N CYS A 233 -0.15 -15.40 17.55
CA CYS A 233 0.55 -15.44 16.27
C CYS A 233 1.63 -14.35 16.19
N LYS A 234 2.79 -14.71 15.60
CA LYS A 234 3.77 -13.72 15.14
C LYS A 234 3.45 -13.33 13.69
N GLN A 235 3.21 -12.04 13.44
CA GLN A 235 2.99 -11.51 12.10
C GLN A 235 4.33 -11.45 11.35
N ASN A 236 4.73 -12.55 10.72
CA ASN A 236 5.96 -12.67 9.96
C ASN A 236 5.72 -13.43 8.65
N GLY A 237 6.74 -13.46 7.77
CA GLY A 237 6.64 -14.13 6.48
C GLY A 237 6.27 -15.61 6.57
N LYS A 238 6.72 -16.34 7.61
CA LYS A 238 6.37 -17.77 7.79
C LYS A 238 4.87 -17.97 8.04
N THR A 239 4.27 -17.07 8.81
CA THR A 239 2.83 -17.06 9.03
C THR A 239 2.09 -16.76 7.72
N VAL A 240 2.51 -15.73 6.99
CA VAL A 240 1.88 -15.34 5.72
C VAL A 240 1.93 -16.49 4.71
N VAL A 241 3.07 -17.17 4.59
CA VAL A 241 3.21 -18.36 3.72
C VAL A 241 2.31 -19.51 4.17
N SER A 242 2.15 -19.74 5.47
CA SER A 242 1.23 -20.76 5.99
C SER A 242 -0.23 -20.43 5.66
N ILE A 243 -0.63 -19.17 5.80
CA ILE A 243 -1.96 -18.67 5.42
C ILE A 243 -2.18 -18.85 3.92
N LEU A 244 -1.23 -18.39 3.10
CA LEU A 244 -1.29 -18.52 1.65
C LEU A 244 -1.46 -19.98 1.23
N ARG A 245 -0.67 -20.90 1.82
CA ARG A 245 -0.78 -22.33 1.54
C ARG A 245 -2.17 -22.88 1.84
N ASP A 246 -2.74 -22.55 3.00
CA ASP A 246 -4.09 -22.97 3.37
C ASP A 246 -5.15 -22.42 2.40
N VAL A 247 -5.05 -21.14 2.02
CA VAL A 247 -5.94 -20.52 1.03
C VAL A 247 -5.84 -21.23 -0.33
N LEU A 248 -4.63 -21.44 -0.84
CA LEU A 248 -4.41 -22.10 -2.13
C LEU A 248 -4.94 -23.54 -2.15
N LEU A 249 -4.72 -24.31 -1.08
CA LEU A 249 -5.25 -25.68 -0.97
C LEU A 249 -6.79 -25.68 -0.98
N ARG A 250 -7.42 -24.75 -0.26
CA ARG A 250 -8.88 -24.61 -0.23
C ARG A 250 -9.43 -24.17 -1.57
N LEU A 251 -8.79 -23.20 -2.23
CA LEU A 251 -9.16 -22.75 -3.57
C LEU A 251 -9.07 -23.90 -4.56
N LYS A 252 -7.97 -24.66 -4.56
CA LYS A 252 -7.81 -25.82 -5.45
C LYS A 252 -8.82 -26.92 -5.18
N SER A 253 -9.20 -27.12 -3.91
CA SER A 253 -10.24 -28.10 -3.54
C SER A 253 -11.64 -27.67 -3.96
N SER A 254 -11.99 -26.38 -3.86
CA SER A 254 -13.30 -25.88 -4.27
C SER A 254 -13.41 -25.62 -5.77
N ASN A 255 -12.28 -25.33 -6.41
CA ASN A 255 -12.14 -24.91 -7.80
C ASN A 255 -10.92 -25.60 -8.42
N PRO A 256 -11.04 -26.90 -8.78
CA PRO A 256 -9.94 -27.68 -9.34
C PRO A 256 -9.36 -27.12 -10.64
N GLU A 257 -10.12 -26.28 -11.35
CA GLU A 257 -9.72 -25.61 -12.59
C GLU A 257 -8.62 -24.56 -12.40
N ILE A 258 -8.42 -24.04 -11.18
CA ILE A 258 -7.41 -23.00 -10.91
C ILE A 258 -6.00 -23.58 -11.07
N GLU A 259 -5.21 -22.98 -11.94
CA GLU A 259 -3.80 -23.31 -12.20
C GLU A 259 -2.86 -22.18 -11.75
N PHE A 260 -3.30 -20.92 -11.84
CA PHE A 260 -2.46 -19.75 -11.58
C PHE A 260 -3.05 -18.86 -10.48
N ALA A 261 -2.18 -18.31 -9.64
CA ALA A 261 -2.55 -17.34 -8.61
C ALA A 261 -1.63 -16.13 -8.67
N CYS A 262 -2.20 -14.97 -8.97
CA CYS A 262 -1.55 -13.68 -8.87
C CYS A 262 -1.72 -13.17 -7.44
N ILE A 263 -0.61 -12.95 -6.73
CA ILE A 263 -0.64 -12.51 -5.34
C ILE A 263 -0.25 -11.04 -5.31
N ARG A 264 -1.16 -10.21 -4.81
CA ARG A 264 -0.91 -8.80 -4.53
C ARG A 264 -0.45 -8.65 -3.09
N VAL A 265 0.73 -8.06 -2.92
CA VAL A 265 1.25 -7.61 -1.63
C VAL A 265 1.48 -6.11 -1.79
N ASP A 266 0.56 -5.33 -1.24
CA ASP A 266 0.57 -3.88 -1.42
C ASP A 266 1.59 -3.22 -0.46
N PHE A 267 2.23 -2.13 -0.89
CA PHE A 267 2.92 -1.25 0.03
C PHE A 267 1.87 -0.60 0.94
N SER A 268 1.94 -0.87 2.25
CA SER A 268 0.99 -0.34 3.22
C SER A 268 1.15 1.18 3.38
N ASP A 269 0.54 1.95 2.50
CA ASP A 269 0.39 3.40 2.63
C ASP A 269 -0.96 3.70 3.31
N PRO A 270 -0.96 4.25 4.54
CA PRO A 270 -2.18 4.62 5.26
C PRO A 270 -3.12 5.55 4.47
N GLN A 271 -2.62 6.24 3.45
CA GLN A 271 -3.34 7.26 2.69
C GLN A 271 -3.80 6.77 1.30
N ALA A 272 -3.45 5.56 0.86
CA ALA A 272 -3.75 5.06 -0.49
C ALA A 272 -5.20 4.56 -0.72
N GLY A 273 -6.09 4.76 0.25
CA GLY A 273 -7.48 4.29 0.20
C GLY A 273 -7.65 2.90 0.83
N LYS A 274 -8.91 2.53 1.11
CA LYS A 274 -9.23 1.27 1.81
C LYS A 274 -9.22 0.11 0.83
N GLU A 275 -8.39 -0.88 1.10
CA GLU A 275 -8.29 -2.09 0.29
C GLU A 275 -9.55 -2.98 0.40
N PRO A 276 -9.74 -3.95 -0.52
CA PRO A 276 -10.80 -4.96 -0.38
C PRO A 276 -10.76 -5.69 0.97
N CYS A 277 -9.57 -5.96 1.49
CA CYS A 277 -9.35 -6.55 2.82
C CYS A 277 -9.91 -5.64 3.93
N ASP A 278 -9.61 -4.34 3.92
CA ASP A 278 -10.14 -3.38 4.90
C ASP A 278 -11.66 -3.29 4.89
N ARG A 279 -12.27 -3.27 3.70
CA ARG A 279 -13.73 -3.26 3.56
C ARG A 279 -14.33 -4.51 4.18
N MET A 280 -13.73 -5.68 3.92
CA MET A 280 -14.20 -6.92 4.53
C MET A 280 -13.98 -6.95 6.04
N ALA A 281 -12.83 -6.45 6.52
CA ALA A 281 -12.54 -6.31 7.93
C ALA A 281 -13.63 -5.48 8.64
N ALA A 282 -14.05 -4.37 8.03
CA ALA A 282 -15.11 -3.52 8.56
C ALA A 282 -16.46 -4.26 8.64
N THR A 283 -16.86 -4.98 7.59
CA THR A 283 -18.09 -5.80 7.60
C THR A 283 -18.04 -6.88 8.67
N ILE A 284 -16.89 -7.56 8.84
CA ILE A 284 -16.72 -8.57 9.90
C ILE A 284 -16.89 -7.94 11.29
N LYS A 285 -16.28 -6.77 11.52
CA LYS A 285 -16.45 -6.02 12.77
C LYS A 285 -17.91 -5.63 13.01
N CYS A 286 -18.65 -5.26 11.96
CA CYS A 286 -20.09 -4.97 12.07
C CYS A 286 -20.90 -6.22 12.48
N ASN A 287 -20.63 -7.38 11.87
CA ASN A 287 -21.29 -8.64 12.23
C ASN A 287 -21.04 -9.00 13.70
N ILE A 288 -19.78 -8.89 14.13
CA ILE A 288 -19.39 -9.17 15.52
C ILE A 288 -20.05 -8.18 16.49
N ARG A 289 -20.12 -6.89 16.14
CA ARG A 289 -20.79 -5.89 16.97
C ARG A 289 -22.26 -6.24 17.17
N ARG A 290 -22.97 -6.60 16.10
CA ARG A 290 -24.37 -7.07 16.20
C ARG A 290 -24.49 -8.30 17.10
N TYR A 291 -23.60 -9.29 16.94
CA TYR A 291 -23.58 -10.48 17.78
C TYR A 291 -23.40 -10.13 19.27
N VAL A 292 -22.56 -9.15 19.57
CA VAL A 292 -22.34 -8.65 20.94
C VAL A 292 -23.57 -7.89 21.47
N ASP A 293 -24.23 -7.09 20.63
CA ASP A 293 -25.46 -6.37 20.98
C ASP A 293 -26.62 -7.34 21.28
N GLU A 294 -26.61 -8.53 20.69
CA GLU A 294 -27.50 -9.67 20.99
C GLU A 294 -27.17 -10.38 22.32
N LYS A 295 -26.36 -9.76 23.19
CA LYS A 295 -25.97 -10.24 24.53
C LYS A 295 -24.94 -11.38 24.54
N HIS A 296 -24.22 -11.59 23.44
CA HIS A 296 -23.11 -12.53 23.38
C HIS A 296 -21.75 -11.85 23.63
N ASN A 297 -20.72 -12.64 23.90
CA ASN A 297 -19.34 -12.18 24.02
C ASN A 297 -18.51 -12.64 22.83
N CYS A 298 -17.48 -11.88 22.47
CA CYS A 298 -16.51 -12.21 21.44
C CYS A 298 -15.09 -11.87 21.92
N THR A 299 -14.52 -12.81 22.67
CA THR A 299 -13.28 -12.62 23.44
C THR A 299 -12.10 -13.45 22.98
N ASN A 300 -12.36 -14.51 22.22
CA ASN A 300 -11.35 -15.44 21.70
C ASN A 300 -11.62 -15.75 20.22
N SER A 301 -10.69 -16.46 19.58
CA SER A 301 -10.80 -16.79 18.16
C SER A 301 -12.01 -17.69 17.82
N GLN A 302 -12.46 -18.55 18.73
CA GLN A 302 -13.63 -19.41 18.53
C GLN A 302 -14.92 -18.59 18.47
N GLU A 303 -15.11 -17.73 19.46
CA GLU A 303 -16.25 -16.81 19.52
C GLU A 303 -16.25 -15.86 18.31
N PHE A 304 -15.07 -15.41 17.87
CA PHE A 304 -14.92 -14.60 16.66
C PHE A 304 -15.46 -15.32 15.42
N VAL A 305 -15.10 -16.60 15.23
CA VAL A 305 -15.58 -17.40 14.09
C VAL A 305 -17.10 -17.54 14.11
N VAL A 306 -17.70 -17.74 15.29
CA VAL A 306 -19.16 -17.84 15.42
C VAL A 306 -19.82 -16.50 15.13
N ALA A 307 -19.33 -15.42 15.75
CA ALA A 307 -19.88 -14.08 15.64
C ALA A 307 -19.84 -13.50 14.22
N ALA A 308 -18.82 -13.86 13.44
CA ALA A 308 -18.59 -13.28 12.13
C ALA A 308 -19.29 -14.02 10.96
N ARG A 309 -19.91 -15.18 11.20
CA ARG A 309 -20.47 -16.10 10.18
C ARG A 309 -21.70 -15.63 9.37
N SER A 310 -22.11 -14.37 9.45
CA SER A 310 -23.38 -13.91 8.84
C SER A 310 -23.30 -13.47 7.37
N THR A 311 -22.27 -13.82 6.59
CA THR A 311 -22.10 -13.33 5.21
C THR A 311 -21.80 -14.47 4.23
N LYS A 312 -22.62 -14.59 3.16
CA LYS A 312 -22.58 -15.69 2.16
C LYS A 312 -21.23 -15.87 1.45
N TYR A 313 -20.43 -14.80 1.34
CA TYR A 313 -19.15 -14.78 0.59
C TYR A 313 -17.90 -14.78 1.49
N LEU A 314 -18.09 -15.09 2.78
CA LEU A 314 -17.05 -15.03 3.78
C LEU A 314 -16.80 -16.42 4.40
N SER A 315 -15.56 -16.88 4.32
CA SER A 315 -15.08 -18.10 4.97
C SER A 315 -14.14 -17.73 6.12
N ILE A 316 -14.44 -18.17 7.33
CA ILE A 316 -13.71 -17.78 8.55
C ILE A 316 -13.19 -19.00 9.27
N TYR A 317 -11.91 -18.97 9.63
CA TYR A 317 -11.17 -20.10 10.17
C TYR A 317 -10.44 -19.71 11.45
N GLN A 318 -10.70 -20.46 12.52
CA GLN A 318 -9.78 -20.49 13.66
C GLN A 318 -8.51 -21.19 13.19
N SER A 319 -7.39 -20.47 13.22
CA SER A 319 -6.14 -20.95 12.65
C SER A 319 -5.13 -21.26 13.73
N LEU A 320 -4.61 -22.49 13.69
CA LEU A 320 -3.47 -22.91 14.49
C LEU A 320 -2.27 -22.97 13.56
N ILE A 321 -1.24 -22.14 13.80
CA ILE A 321 -0.02 -22.19 13.01
C ILE A 321 0.84 -23.33 13.57
N PRO A 322 1.16 -24.38 12.80
CA PRO A 322 2.10 -25.40 13.25
C PRO A 322 3.47 -24.76 13.50
N SER A 323 4.08 -25.06 14.64
CA SER A 323 5.38 -24.52 15.07
C SER A 323 6.58 -25.03 14.26
N ASN A 324 6.38 -25.74 13.14
CA ASN A 324 7.47 -26.31 12.37
C ASN A 324 8.12 -25.25 11.46
N PRO A 325 9.41 -24.92 11.68
CA PRO A 325 10.08 -23.89 10.91
C PRO A 325 10.43 -24.40 9.51
N ILE A 326 9.77 -23.87 8.48
CA ILE A 326 10.31 -23.94 7.13
C ILE A 326 11.59 -23.08 7.11
N THR A 327 12.73 -23.70 6.79
CA THR A 327 14.03 -23.06 6.58
C THR A 327 14.00 -22.27 5.27
N ALA A 328 13.79 -20.96 5.36
CA ALA A 328 13.94 -20.05 4.22
C ALA A 328 15.39 -19.50 4.20
N SER A 329 16.03 -19.48 3.04
CA SER A 329 17.32 -18.81 2.87
C SER A 329 17.15 -17.30 2.98
N ASN A 330 17.79 -16.68 3.97
CA ASN A 330 17.76 -15.23 4.19
C ASN A 330 18.62 -14.48 3.15
N ARG A 331 18.16 -14.39 1.89
CA ARG A 331 18.66 -13.36 0.97
C ARG A 331 17.78 -12.13 1.12
N LYS A 332 18.34 -11.09 1.74
CA LYS A 332 17.75 -9.75 1.77
C LYS A 332 17.94 -9.15 0.38
N LEU A 333 16.84 -8.97 -0.36
CA LEU A 333 16.85 -8.21 -1.61
C LEU A 333 16.53 -6.75 -1.23
N GLU A 334 17.52 -5.87 -1.35
CA GLU A 334 17.33 -4.43 -1.24
C GLU A 334 17.17 -3.88 -2.66
N TRP A 335 16.04 -3.25 -2.94
CA TRP A 335 15.81 -2.53 -4.20
C TRP A 335 16.50 -1.17 -4.10
N THR A 336 17.50 -0.92 -4.94
CA THR A 336 18.28 0.32 -4.98
C THR A 336 17.90 1.21 -6.17
N GLY A 337 16.66 1.10 -6.66
CA GLY A 337 16.15 2.03 -7.67
C GLY A 337 16.08 3.46 -7.13
N ILE A 338 15.92 4.42 -8.03
CA ILE A 338 16.11 5.87 -7.77
C ILE A 338 15.33 6.37 -6.56
#